data_AF-A0A661XJS8-F1
#
_entry.id   AF-A0A661XJS8-F1
#
_cell.length_a   1.000
_cell.length_b   1.000
_cell.length_c   1.000
_cell.angle_alpha   90.00
_cell.angle_beta   90.00
_cell.angle_gamma   90.00
#
_symmetry.space_group_name_H-M   'P 1'
#
loop_
_entity.id
_entity.type
_entity.pdbx_description
1 polymer ?
#
loop_
_entity_poly.entity_id
_entity_poly.type
_entity_poly.pdbx_seq_one_letter_code
_entity_poly.pdbx_strand_id
1 'polypeptide(L)'
;MSTNYSSIAADRGLIENTGNLIQVPIGTVQTSGDVVVSEINEFTVSPYSTSAQLENNFGQSISLGLSIPIFNNYQVNSNVQRAKIVKDQADIIALQTRQTLRQTIERAYNDVYSSGKAYQSSVKQVAAQDESFRAMKQRYDNGAANATDYELAENNLFQAKSALLRAKYDYIFKLKILDFYQGKPIDF
;
A
#
# COMPACT_ATOMS: atom_id res chain seq x y z
N MET A 1 -2.02 2.23 -36.41
CA MET A 1 -2.86 2.80 -37.48
C MET A 1 -2.97 4.29 -37.22
N SER A 2 -2.33 5.13 -38.02
CA SER A 2 -2.43 6.59 -37.89
C SER A 2 -3.71 7.05 -38.59
N THR A 3 -4.57 7.77 -37.88
CA THR A 3 -5.69 8.47 -38.49
C THR A 3 -5.15 9.65 -39.30
N ASN A 4 -5.31 9.57 -40.62
CA ASN A 4 -5.10 10.69 -41.55
C ASN A 4 -6.21 11.71 -41.30
N TYR A 5 -5.99 12.67 -40.40
CA TYR A 5 -6.78 13.90 -40.43
C TYR A 5 -6.33 14.70 -41.65
N SER A 6 -7.24 14.92 -42.58
CA SER A 6 -7.05 15.66 -43.83
C SER A 6 -6.76 17.14 -43.55
N SER A 7 -5.50 17.49 -43.28
CA SER A 7 -5.06 18.89 -43.11
C SER A 7 -5.16 19.73 -44.40
N ILE A 8 -5.44 19.11 -45.55
CA ILE A 8 -5.60 19.81 -46.83
C ILE A 8 -6.97 20.48 -47.00
N ALA A 9 -8.00 20.08 -46.24
CA ALA A 9 -9.34 20.67 -46.37
C ALA A 9 -9.48 22.02 -45.63
N ALA A 10 -8.65 22.29 -44.61
CA ALA A 10 -8.64 23.57 -43.91
C ALA A 10 -7.97 24.69 -44.74
N ASP A 11 -7.07 24.34 -45.64
CA ASP A 11 -6.31 25.29 -46.47
C ASP A 11 -7.01 25.62 -47.81
N ARG A 12 -8.15 24.99 -48.07
CA ARG A 12 -9.00 25.29 -49.24
C ARG A 12 -10.28 25.95 -48.75
N GLY A 13 -10.20 27.24 -48.46
CA GLY A 13 -11.39 28.04 -48.22
C GLY A 13 -12.29 28.04 -49.46
N LEU A 14 -13.60 28.16 -49.23
CA LEU A 14 -14.56 28.26 -50.32
C LEU A 14 -14.41 29.64 -50.95
N ILE A 15 -14.18 29.69 -52.27
CA ILE A 15 -14.10 30.95 -53.02
C ILE A 15 -15.53 31.38 -53.32
N GLU A 16 -15.97 32.46 -52.69
CA GLU A 16 -17.28 33.05 -52.92
C GLU A 16 -17.12 34.41 -53.58
N ASN A 17 -17.93 34.67 -54.61
CA ASN A 17 -17.99 35.98 -55.25
C ASN A 17 -18.80 36.91 -54.36
N THR A 18 -18.20 38.01 -53.91
CA THR A 18 -18.82 38.89 -52.92
C THR A 18 -19.90 39.79 -53.54
N GLY A 19 -20.06 39.76 -54.88
CA GLY A 19 -21.01 40.61 -55.63
C GLY A 19 -20.61 42.08 -55.72
N ASN A 20 -19.47 42.46 -55.11
CA ASN A 20 -18.92 43.81 -55.17
C ASN A 20 -17.93 43.94 -56.32
N LEU A 21 -17.99 45.08 -57.01
CA LEU A 21 -17.05 45.47 -58.06
C LEU A 21 -15.99 46.40 -57.48
N ILE A 22 -14.72 46.03 -57.60
CA ILE A 22 -13.60 46.90 -57.23
C ILE A 22 -12.97 47.49 -58.50
N GLN A 23 -12.73 48.80 -58.49
CA GLN A 23 -12.10 49.52 -59.59
C GLN A 23 -10.58 49.43 -59.46
N VAL A 24 -9.95 48.76 -60.42
CA VAL A 24 -8.49 48.64 -60.47
C VAL A 24 -7.97 49.49 -61.64
N PRO A 25 -7.00 50.40 -61.40
CA PRO A 25 -6.42 51.22 -62.45
C PRO A 25 -5.57 50.38 -63.41
N ILE A 26 -5.94 50.39 -64.69
CA ILE A 26 -5.29 49.60 -65.75
C ILE A 26 -4.40 50.43 -66.69
N GLY A 27 -4.36 51.75 -66.50
CA GLY A 27 -3.45 52.63 -67.25
C GLY A 27 -3.81 54.10 -67.10
N THR A 28 -3.05 54.97 -67.74
CA THR A 28 -3.34 56.42 -67.81
C THR A 28 -3.41 56.87 -69.25
N VAL A 29 -4.30 57.84 -69.55
CA VAL A 29 -4.43 58.36 -70.92
C VAL A 29 -3.27 59.32 -71.20
N GLN A 30 -2.47 59.03 -72.23
CA GLN A 30 -1.18 59.73 -72.46
C GLN A 30 -1.31 61.25 -72.74
N THR A 31 -2.51 61.77 -73.03
CA THR A 31 -2.73 63.20 -73.33
C THR A 31 -3.22 64.00 -72.12
N SER A 32 -3.99 63.41 -71.19
CA SER A 32 -4.55 64.10 -70.00
C SER A 32 -4.03 63.58 -68.65
N GLY A 33 -3.38 62.41 -68.62
CA GLY A 33 -2.83 61.82 -67.40
C GLY A 33 -3.85 61.14 -66.48
N ASP A 34 -5.14 61.17 -66.82
CA ASP A 34 -6.20 60.55 -66.00
C ASP A 34 -6.08 59.02 -66.03
N VAL A 35 -6.34 58.39 -64.87
CA VAL A 35 -6.22 56.95 -64.69
C VAL A 35 -7.50 56.25 -65.16
N VAL A 36 -7.38 55.38 -66.14
CA VAL A 36 -8.47 54.50 -66.60
C VAL A 36 -8.52 53.30 -65.67
N VAL A 37 -9.67 53.11 -65.05
CA VAL A 37 -9.96 51.98 -64.16
C VAL A 37 -10.89 51.00 -64.83
N SER A 38 -10.74 49.71 -64.50
CA SER A 38 -11.69 48.65 -64.87
C SER A 38 -12.27 48.01 -63.62
N GLU A 39 -13.55 47.65 -63.67
CA GLU A 39 -14.25 46.97 -62.58
C GLU A 39 -14.06 45.46 -62.69
N ILE A 40 -13.52 44.84 -61.64
CA ILE A 40 -13.47 43.39 -61.49
C ILE A 40 -14.23 42.98 -60.24
N ASN A 41 -14.84 41.79 -60.28
CA ASN A 41 -15.53 41.26 -59.09
C ASN A 41 -14.52 40.91 -58.00
N GLU A 42 -14.81 41.33 -56.77
CA GLU A 42 -14.09 40.90 -55.59
C GLU A 42 -14.51 39.47 -55.20
N PHE A 43 -13.53 38.61 -54.91
CA PHE A 43 -13.75 37.25 -54.42
C PHE A 43 -13.17 37.14 -53.02
N THR A 44 -13.92 36.59 -52.07
CA THR A 44 -13.44 36.36 -50.71
C THR A 44 -13.33 34.85 -50.47
N VAL A 45 -12.23 34.44 -49.82
CA VAL A 45 -12.00 33.05 -49.43
C VAL A 45 -12.52 32.88 -48.01
N SER A 46 -13.66 32.21 -47.85
CA SER A 46 -14.21 31.92 -46.52
C SER A 46 -13.59 30.63 -45.96
N PRO A 47 -13.04 30.64 -44.73
CA PRO A 47 -12.43 29.45 -44.15
C PRO A 47 -13.51 28.38 -43.87
N TYR A 48 -13.26 27.15 -44.29
CA TYR A 48 -14.17 26.04 -44.03
C TYR A 48 -14.22 25.74 -42.53
N SER A 49 -15.39 25.89 -41.92
CA SER A 49 -15.54 25.83 -40.46
C SER A 49 -15.13 24.47 -39.88
N THR A 50 -14.37 24.49 -38.79
CA THR A 50 -13.95 23.29 -38.03
C THR A 50 -15.15 22.52 -37.49
N SER A 51 -16.27 23.18 -37.19
CA SER A 51 -17.51 22.51 -36.77
C SER A 51 -18.12 21.66 -37.88
N ALA A 52 -18.12 22.16 -39.12
CA ALA A 52 -18.59 21.43 -40.29
C ALA A 52 -17.67 20.25 -40.63
N GLN A 53 -16.36 20.39 -40.39
CA GLN A 53 -15.41 19.28 -40.52
C GLN A 53 -15.68 18.18 -39.49
N LEU A 54 -16.00 18.56 -38.24
CA LEU A 54 -16.27 17.61 -37.16
C LEU A 54 -17.57 16.84 -37.40
N GLU A 55 -18.62 17.53 -37.83
CA GLU A 55 -19.92 16.92 -38.13
C GLU A 55 -19.82 15.92 -39.29
N ASN A 56 -19.10 16.28 -40.36
CA ASN A 56 -18.93 15.40 -41.52
C ASN A 56 -18.06 14.16 -41.27
N ASN A 57 -17.24 14.16 -40.21
CA ASN A 57 -16.39 13.03 -39.84
C ASN A 57 -16.89 12.25 -38.61
N PHE A 58 -18.06 12.60 -38.08
CA PHE A 58 -18.62 11.93 -36.90
C PHE A 58 -19.30 10.60 -37.29
N GLY A 59 -18.56 9.50 -37.14
CA GLY A 59 -19.08 8.15 -37.31
C GLY A 59 -19.56 7.53 -36.00
N GLN A 60 -20.84 7.18 -35.90
CA GLN A 60 -21.36 6.36 -34.81
C GLN A 60 -21.48 4.90 -35.26
N SER A 61 -20.97 3.96 -34.45
CA SER A 61 -21.18 2.53 -34.68
C SER A 61 -21.43 1.80 -33.36
N ILE A 62 -22.32 0.83 -33.39
CA ILE A 62 -22.58 -0.10 -32.28
C ILE A 62 -22.27 -1.49 -32.83
N SER A 63 -21.36 -2.21 -32.18
CA SER A 63 -20.99 -3.57 -32.54
C SER A 63 -21.20 -4.53 -31.38
N LEU A 64 -21.75 -5.70 -31.68
CA LEU A 64 -21.89 -6.81 -30.74
C LEU A 64 -21.07 -7.99 -31.27
N GLY A 65 -20.16 -8.50 -30.45
CA GLY A 65 -19.30 -9.64 -30.79
C GLY A 65 -19.52 -10.80 -29.83
N LEU A 66 -19.72 -12.01 -30.38
CA LEU A 66 -19.79 -13.26 -29.64
C LEU A 66 -18.67 -14.19 -30.12
N SER A 67 -17.83 -14.66 -29.20
CA SER A 67 -16.76 -15.61 -29.49
C SER A 67 -16.94 -16.87 -28.65
N ILE A 68 -17.19 -18.00 -29.32
CA ILE A 68 -17.32 -19.32 -28.68
C ILE A 68 -16.23 -20.22 -29.28
N PRO A 69 -15.09 -20.39 -28.59
CA PRO A 69 -14.05 -21.32 -29.06
C PRO A 69 -14.52 -22.76 -28.90
N ILE A 70 -14.61 -23.51 -30.00
CA ILE A 70 -15.07 -24.91 -29.99
C ILE A 70 -13.97 -25.87 -29.50
N PHE A 71 -12.71 -25.61 -29.87
CA PHE A 71 -11.56 -26.40 -29.43
C PHE A 71 -10.35 -25.50 -29.21
N ASN A 72 -9.76 -25.57 -28.03
CA ASN A 72 -8.60 -24.77 -27.61
C ASN A 72 -7.42 -25.63 -27.15
N ASN A 73 -7.24 -26.80 -27.79
CA ASN A 73 -6.17 -27.74 -27.46
C ASN A 73 -6.12 -28.11 -25.95
N TYR A 74 -7.29 -28.33 -25.34
CA TYR A 74 -7.47 -28.65 -23.91
C TYR A 74 -6.99 -27.58 -22.91
N GLN A 75 -6.69 -26.36 -23.35
CA GLN A 75 -6.17 -25.30 -22.49
C GLN A 75 -7.13 -24.95 -21.33
N VAL A 76 -8.44 -24.94 -21.57
CA VAL A 76 -9.45 -24.72 -20.51
C VAL A 76 -9.39 -25.81 -19.44
N ASN A 77 -9.31 -27.08 -19.84
CA ASN A 77 -9.23 -28.19 -18.88
C ASN A 77 -7.93 -28.11 -18.04
N SER A 78 -6.79 -27.82 -18.67
CA SER A 78 -5.52 -27.62 -17.97
C SER A 78 -5.57 -26.43 -17.00
N ASN A 79 -6.21 -25.32 -17.39
CA ASN A 79 -6.41 -24.16 -16.51
C ASN A 79 -7.30 -24.49 -15.32
N VAL A 80 -8.39 -25.24 -15.53
CA VAL A 80 -9.28 -25.69 -14.45
C VAL A 80 -8.55 -26.62 -13.50
N GLN A 81 -7.75 -27.57 -14.00
CA GLN A 81 -6.94 -28.45 -13.14
C GLN A 81 -5.91 -27.65 -12.32
N ARG A 82 -5.23 -26.68 -12.92
CA ARG A 82 -4.34 -25.76 -12.20
C ARG A 82 -5.08 -24.97 -11.12
N ALA A 83 -6.26 -24.43 -11.44
CA ALA A 83 -7.07 -23.70 -10.46
C ALA A 83 -7.50 -24.58 -9.28
N LYS A 84 -7.81 -25.86 -9.53
CA LYS A 84 -8.08 -26.84 -8.46
C LYS A 84 -6.85 -27.05 -7.56
N ILE A 85 -5.67 -27.27 -8.15
CA ILE A 85 -4.40 -27.41 -7.39
C ILE A 85 -4.13 -26.17 -6.54
N VAL A 86 -4.31 -24.96 -7.10
CA VAL A 86 -4.12 -23.69 -6.36
C VAL A 86 -5.10 -23.59 -5.19
N LYS A 87 -6.36 -24.00 -5.38
CA LYS A 87 -7.34 -24.06 -4.30
C LYS A 87 -6.90 -25.04 -3.21
N ASP A 88 -6.53 -26.27 -3.57
CA ASP A 88 -6.09 -27.28 -2.60
C ASP A 88 -4.85 -26.81 -1.82
N GLN A 89 -3.94 -26.11 -2.49
CA GLN A 89 -2.78 -25.48 -1.86
C GLN A 89 -3.20 -24.38 -0.87
N ALA A 90 -4.18 -23.54 -1.22
CA ALA A 90 -4.72 -22.51 -0.32
C ALA A 90 -5.40 -23.14 0.91
N ASP A 91 -6.12 -24.24 0.74
CA ASP A 91 -6.75 -24.99 1.83
C ASP A 91 -5.70 -25.59 2.79
N ILE A 92 -4.61 -26.14 2.25
CA ILE A 92 -3.46 -26.63 3.04
C ILE A 92 -2.80 -25.49 3.81
N ILE A 93 -2.57 -24.34 3.17
CA ILE A 93 -1.99 -23.16 3.83
C ILE A 93 -2.88 -22.70 4.99
N ALA A 94 -4.20 -22.63 4.78
CA ALA A 94 -5.14 -22.25 5.82
C ALA A 94 -5.11 -23.24 7.01
N LEU A 95 -5.00 -24.54 6.75
CA LEU A 95 -4.82 -25.55 7.78
C LEU A 95 -3.50 -25.36 8.55
N GLN A 96 -2.39 -25.12 7.84
CA GLN A 96 -1.09 -24.86 8.45
C GLN A 96 -1.14 -23.63 9.34
N THR A 97 -1.68 -22.51 8.86
CA THR A 97 -1.85 -21.29 9.64
C THR A 97 -2.66 -21.54 10.91
N ARG A 98 -3.76 -22.31 10.82
CA ARG A 98 -4.57 -22.69 11.99
C ARG A 98 -3.75 -23.50 13.01
N GLN A 99 -2.95 -24.45 12.55
CA GLN A 99 -2.11 -25.26 13.43
C GLN A 99 -0.97 -24.45 14.05
N THR A 100 -0.33 -23.57 13.30
CA THR A 100 0.67 -22.63 13.82
C THR A 100 0.07 -21.72 14.89
N LEU A 101 -1.14 -21.19 14.67
CA LEU A 101 -1.84 -20.38 15.66
C LEU A 101 -2.11 -21.18 16.94
N ARG A 102 -2.64 -22.40 16.81
CA ARG A 102 -2.86 -23.29 17.95
C ARG A 102 -1.58 -23.56 18.74
N GLN A 103 -0.49 -23.94 18.07
CA GLN A 103 0.81 -24.17 18.70
C GLN A 103 1.36 -22.93 19.38
N THR A 104 1.12 -21.76 18.79
CA THR A 104 1.54 -20.47 19.36
C THR A 104 0.80 -20.17 20.65
N ILE A 105 -0.51 -20.42 20.69
CA ILE A 105 -1.33 -20.29 21.90
C ILE A 105 -0.88 -21.28 22.98
N GLU A 106 -0.68 -22.54 22.62
CA GLU A 106 -0.19 -23.57 23.56
C GLU A 106 1.18 -23.21 24.15
N ARG A 107 2.09 -22.68 23.32
CA ARG A 107 3.39 -22.17 23.77
C ARG A 107 3.24 -20.98 24.71
N ALA A 108 2.43 -19.98 24.34
CA ALA A 108 2.19 -18.80 25.16
C ALA A 108 1.61 -19.18 26.54
N TYR A 109 0.71 -20.16 26.60
CA TYR A 109 0.18 -20.68 27.86
C TYR A 109 1.29 -21.31 28.71
N ASN A 110 2.14 -22.16 28.13
CA ASN A 110 3.27 -22.77 28.84
C ASN A 110 4.30 -21.74 29.31
N ASP A 111 4.52 -20.67 28.54
CA ASP A 111 5.39 -19.55 28.91
C ASP A 111 4.84 -18.80 30.13
N VAL A 112 3.52 -18.54 30.17
CA VAL A 112 2.84 -17.94 31.34
C VAL A 112 2.95 -18.85 32.56
N TYR A 113 2.69 -20.15 32.39
CA TYR A 113 2.77 -21.12 33.49
C TYR A 113 4.19 -21.20 34.07
N SER A 114 5.20 -21.31 33.21
CA SER A 114 6.61 -21.39 33.63
C SER A 114 7.11 -20.10 34.27
N SER A 115 6.79 -18.94 33.70
CA SER A 115 7.14 -17.63 34.28
C SER A 115 6.45 -17.37 35.61
N GLY A 116 5.19 -17.79 35.78
CA GLY A 116 4.49 -17.73 37.06
C GLY A 116 5.16 -18.57 38.14
N LYS A 117 5.64 -19.78 37.79
CA LYS A 117 6.45 -20.61 38.70
C LYS A 117 7.80 -19.97 39.01
N ALA A 118 8.48 -19.39 38.02
CA ALA A 118 9.74 -18.68 38.24
C ALA A 118 9.56 -17.49 39.20
N TYR A 119 8.50 -16.69 39.02
CA TYR A 119 8.13 -15.61 39.94
C TYR A 119 7.92 -16.13 41.37
N GLN A 120 7.12 -17.19 41.55
CA GLN A 120 6.90 -17.79 42.87
C GLN A 120 8.20 -18.29 43.51
N SER A 121 9.10 -18.89 42.73
CA SER A 121 10.42 -19.31 43.20
C SER A 121 11.30 -18.12 43.59
N SER A 122 11.29 -17.04 42.82
CA SER A 122 12.02 -15.82 43.16
C SER A 122 11.51 -15.16 44.44
N VAL A 123 10.20 -15.22 44.73
CA VAL A 123 9.63 -14.75 46.00
C VAL A 123 10.22 -15.54 47.17
N LYS A 124 10.26 -16.87 47.06
CA LYS A 124 10.87 -17.74 48.09
C LYS A 124 12.37 -17.48 48.25
N GLN A 125 13.08 -17.25 47.13
CA GLN A 125 14.51 -16.93 47.16
C GLN A 125 14.77 -15.62 47.90
N VAL A 126 13.97 -14.58 47.66
CA VAL A 126 14.09 -13.31 48.39
C VAL A 126 13.88 -13.53 49.88
N ALA A 127 12.84 -14.26 50.28
CA ALA A 127 12.59 -14.56 51.70
C ALA A 127 13.77 -15.30 52.35
N ALA A 128 14.36 -16.29 51.68
CA ALA A 128 15.51 -17.03 52.17
C ALA A 128 16.77 -16.15 52.30
N GLN A 129 17.02 -15.27 51.32
CA GLN A 129 18.17 -14.36 51.38
C GLN A 129 17.99 -13.24 52.39
N ASP A 130 16.75 -12.80 52.63
CA ASP A 130 16.43 -11.80 53.65
C ASP A 130 16.72 -12.36 55.06
N GLU A 131 16.32 -13.60 55.30
CA GLU A 131 16.66 -14.34 56.53
C GLU A 131 18.18 -14.52 56.70
N SER A 132 18.86 -14.95 55.63
CA SER A 132 20.33 -15.14 55.64
C SER A 132 21.07 -13.83 55.90
N PHE A 133 20.62 -12.74 55.28
CA PHE A 133 21.16 -11.41 55.53
C PHE A 133 20.90 -10.96 56.97
N ARG A 134 19.70 -11.21 57.53
CA ARG A 134 19.39 -10.89 58.92
C ARG A 134 20.32 -11.62 59.90
N ALA A 135 20.57 -12.91 59.68
CA ALA A 135 21.49 -13.69 60.49
C ALA A 135 22.94 -13.19 60.37
N MET A 136 23.38 -12.84 59.16
CA MET A 136 24.72 -12.29 58.93
C MET A 136 24.88 -10.92 59.59
N LYS A 137 23.88 -10.05 59.46
CA LYS A 137 23.84 -8.74 60.11
C LYS A 137 23.98 -8.87 61.62
N GLN A 138 23.23 -9.78 62.26
CA GLN A 138 23.36 -10.02 63.69
C GLN A 138 24.76 -10.52 64.07
N ARG A 139 25.38 -11.38 63.27
CA ARG A 139 26.76 -11.83 63.52
C ARG A 139 27.76 -10.68 63.39
N TYR A 140 27.63 -9.86 62.36
CA TYR A 140 28.48 -8.69 62.14
C TYR A 140 28.35 -7.66 63.27
N ASP A 141 27.11 -7.33 63.67
CA ASP A 141 26.82 -6.38 64.76
C ASP A 141 27.40 -6.85 66.11
N ASN A 142 27.51 -8.17 66.31
CA ASN A 142 28.13 -8.77 67.50
C ASN A 142 29.65 -9.05 67.33
N GLY A 143 30.27 -8.60 66.24
CA GLY A 143 31.70 -8.82 65.95
C GLY A 143 32.08 -10.26 65.57
N ALA A 144 31.11 -11.13 65.34
CA ALA A 144 31.28 -12.54 64.99
C ALA A 144 31.38 -12.81 63.47
N ALA A 145 31.27 -11.77 62.63
CA ALA A 145 31.49 -11.82 61.18
C ALA A 145 32.30 -10.60 60.72
N ASN A 146 33.01 -10.74 59.59
CA ASN A 146 33.77 -9.64 58.99
C ASN A 146 32.89 -8.81 58.04
N ALA A 147 33.39 -7.63 57.62
CA ALA A 147 32.66 -6.73 56.73
C ALA A 147 32.40 -7.35 55.34
N THR A 148 33.34 -8.15 54.84
CA THR A 148 33.23 -8.80 53.52
C THR A 148 32.08 -9.81 53.47
N ASP A 149 31.88 -10.59 54.54
CA ASP A 149 30.80 -11.57 54.67
C ASP A 149 29.43 -10.86 54.76
N TYR A 150 29.39 -9.72 55.45
CA TYR A 150 28.21 -8.86 55.51
C TYR A 150 27.86 -8.29 54.12
N GLU A 151 28.82 -7.70 53.41
CA GLU A 151 28.63 -7.17 52.06
C GLU A 151 28.22 -8.26 51.06
N LEU A 152 28.78 -9.46 51.18
CA LEU A 152 28.39 -10.60 50.35
C LEU A 152 26.92 -10.98 50.58
N ALA A 153 26.47 -11.03 51.84
CA ALA A 153 25.08 -11.33 52.18
C ALA A 153 24.13 -10.23 51.69
N GLU A 154 24.51 -8.95 51.81
CA GLU A 154 23.75 -7.81 51.30
C GLU A 154 23.60 -7.88 49.77
N ASN A 155 24.71 -8.12 49.06
CA ASN A 155 24.71 -8.27 47.61
C ASN A 155 23.84 -9.44 47.14
N ASN A 156 23.88 -10.57 47.84
CA ASN A 156 23.04 -11.73 47.54
C ASN A 156 21.54 -11.41 47.67
N LEU A 157 21.15 -10.65 48.71
CA LEU A 157 19.79 -10.18 48.90
C LEU A 157 19.37 -9.20 47.79
N PHE A 158 20.25 -8.25 47.44
CA PHE A 158 20.00 -7.30 46.35
C PHE A 158 19.81 -7.99 45.00
N GLN A 159 20.66 -8.99 44.69
CA GLN A 159 20.53 -9.80 43.48
C GLN A 159 19.22 -10.59 43.45
N ALA A 160 18.81 -11.19 44.58
CA ALA A 160 17.54 -11.91 44.68
C ALA A 160 16.33 -10.97 44.46
N LYS A 161 16.34 -9.78 45.07
CA LYS A 161 15.30 -8.76 44.88
C LYS A 161 15.22 -8.29 43.43
N SER A 162 16.36 -8.09 42.79
CA SER A 162 16.44 -7.73 41.36
C SER A 162 15.93 -8.85 40.45
N ALA A 163 16.23 -10.11 40.77
CA ALA A 163 15.71 -11.26 40.04
C ALA A 163 14.20 -11.40 40.18
N LEU A 164 13.64 -11.17 41.38
CA LEU A 164 12.19 -11.13 41.60
C LEU A 164 11.50 -10.07 40.75
N LEU A 165 12.08 -8.86 40.66
CA LEU A 165 11.51 -7.79 39.86
C LEU A 165 11.47 -8.16 38.37
N ARG A 166 12.57 -8.73 37.85
CA ARG A 166 12.63 -9.25 36.48
C ARG A 166 11.59 -10.34 36.24
N ALA A 167 11.48 -11.33 37.14
CA ALA A 167 10.51 -12.41 37.03
C ALA A 167 9.06 -11.91 37.08
N LYS A 168 8.76 -10.88 37.89
CA LYS A 168 7.44 -10.25 37.96
C LYS A 168 7.03 -9.67 36.61
N TYR A 169 7.90 -8.87 35.99
CA TYR A 169 7.59 -8.23 34.72
C TYR A 169 7.58 -9.22 33.55
N ASP A 170 8.43 -10.25 33.56
CA ASP A 170 8.39 -11.34 32.57
C ASP A 170 7.05 -12.08 32.62
N TYR A 171 6.56 -12.41 33.83
CA TYR A 171 5.25 -13.05 34.01
C TYR A 171 4.10 -12.16 33.51
N ILE A 172 4.08 -10.88 33.89
CA ILE A 172 3.05 -9.93 33.44
C ILE A 172 3.08 -9.80 31.92
N PHE A 173 4.26 -9.66 31.31
CA PHE A 173 4.41 -9.53 29.87
C PHE A 173 3.87 -10.76 29.13
N LYS A 174 4.26 -11.97 29.56
CA LYS A 174 3.77 -13.22 28.97
C LYS A 174 2.26 -13.38 29.13
N LEU A 175 1.71 -12.95 30.27
CA LEU A 175 0.27 -12.98 30.51
C LEU A 175 -0.48 -12.09 29.50
N LYS A 176 0.04 -10.88 29.23
CA LYS A 176 -0.55 -9.97 28.24
C LYS A 176 -0.46 -10.51 26.81
N ILE A 177 0.64 -11.20 26.45
CA ILE A 177 0.74 -11.90 25.16
C ILE A 177 -0.35 -12.96 25.03
N LEU A 178 -0.58 -13.74 26.09
CA LEU A 178 -1.62 -14.77 26.09
C LEU A 178 -3.02 -14.15 25.94
N ASP A 179 -3.30 -13.04 26.63
CA ASP A 179 -4.58 -12.31 26.50
C ASP A 179 -4.79 -11.79 25.06
N PHE A 180 -3.73 -11.29 24.41
CA PHE A 180 -3.77 -10.87 23.01
C PHE A 180 -4.17 -12.02 22.07
N TYR A 181 -3.57 -13.20 22.23
CA TYR A 181 -3.94 -14.38 21.43
C TYR A 181 -5.34 -14.92 21.75
N GLN A 182 -5.92 -14.59 22.91
CA GLN A 182 -7.31 -14.89 23.27
C GLN A 182 -8.32 -13.87 22.74
N GLY A 183 -7.87 -12.83 22.04
CA GLY A 183 -8.75 -11.79 21.49
C GLY A 183 -9.29 -10.81 22.54
N LYS A 184 -8.70 -10.76 23.73
CA LYS A 184 -9.04 -9.74 24.74
C LYS A 184 -8.33 -8.42 24.41
N PRO A 185 -8.96 -7.25 24.63
CA PRO A 185 -8.31 -5.97 24.43
C PRO A 185 -7.11 -5.82 25.38
N ILE A 186 -6.02 -5.24 24.86
CA ILE A 186 -4.81 -4.96 25.65
C ILE A 186 -5.09 -3.76 26.54
N ASP A 187 -5.26 -4.00 27.84
CA ASP A 187 -5.34 -2.94 28.85
C ASP A 187 -4.00 -2.85 29.60
N PHE A 188 -3.50 -1.62 29.85
CA PHE A 188 -2.16 -1.35 30.38
C PHE A 188 -2.14 -1.26 31.91
#